data_AF-A0A2V8NC35-F1
#
_entry.id   AF-A0A2V8NC35-F1
#
_cell.length_a   1.000
_cell.length_b   1.000
_cell.length_c   1.000
_cell.angle_alpha   90.00
_cell.angle_beta   90.00
_cell.angle_gamma   90.00
#
_symmetry.space_group_name_H-M   'P 1'
#
loop_
_entity.id
_entity.type
_entity.pdbx_description
1 polymer ?
#
loop_
_entity_poly.entity_id
_entity_poly.type
_entity_poly.pdbx_seq_one_letter_code
_entity_poly.pdbx_strand_id
1 'polypeptide(L)'
;MFWQRLVSTFALIILLCSPLIAQTTEDQSPLNQQEREQKALEMKKELERKTFALLDEVISSAGALKLPENRALVLSSAADLLWTRDDKRARALFKEAINTLNSVSVPFDEKMKNEEAAAYWRFLQQRKEILQIVARHDADLALELLHDSRPQTLSKANAGRSFSRPEDDRDLEQSLAVQVATNDPKRAFQMAEENLSKGYSGQLLSLLTHINDKDSDLAARLVTEIIDKLHSENLATNQEAAFLAIQLLQIGMKHEGGGSVLLSSYQIGRKPFSLDERAVNDLLEMVTTAGLSETPNATLISMLPYLMPDIDKRLPERAQLLRRRIGKFTRNLDPEQRIFMENIELLRSGSIEAILQAAAKATGKARDTLYEQAAWKAFNNGDEAQAHQIINDNIRDSSSRDRILESLDRAALWNYVSNDKMDEVRRRLARLKSKDERAGVLAQLAFAAATRKDRKLSLELLDEARPLITMKPKNDMQLYTLLQVVRTYALVEPAHAFEMIESLVDEANVLLAAASVLSGFLLPKGVFRNGEMVLTPGYTQISMQFRPFGKELGALALLNFERTKNAADRFQRNETRIMARLFIAQGVLSEHLGSGVALYEGGVMVGY
;
A
#
# COMPACT_ATOMS: atom_id res chain seq x y z
N MET A 1 9.47 8.83 -22.46
CA MET A 1 10.77 8.11 -22.56
C MET A 1 11.42 7.85 -21.18
N PHE A 2 10.62 7.62 -20.12
CA PHE A 2 11.09 7.48 -18.73
C PHE A 2 10.60 6.20 -18.01
N TRP A 3 9.88 5.31 -18.71
CA TRP A 3 9.22 4.14 -18.10
C TRP A 3 9.99 2.81 -18.23
N GLN A 4 11.14 2.78 -18.91
CA GLN A 4 11.94 1.57 -19.06
C GLN A 4 13.04 1.37 -17.99
N ARG A 5 13.14 2.25 -16.98
CA ARG A 5 14.25 2.18 -15.98
C ARG A 5 13.88 1.61 -14.61
N LEU A 6 12.64 1.17 -14.38
CA LEU A 6 12.23 0.57 -13.10
C LEU A 6 12.38 -0.96 -13.04
N VAL A 7 12.60 -1.64 -14.17
CA VAL A 7 12.78 -3.10 -14.23
C VAL A 7 14.25 -3.52 -14.01
N SER A 8 15.19 -2.58 -14.03
CA SER A 8 16.64 -2.89 -14.02
C SER A 8 17.32 -2.84 -12.64
N THR A 9 16.60 -2.59 -11.54
CA THR A 9 17.21 -2.49 -10.20
C THR A 9 17.31 -3.82 -9.45
N PHE A 10 16.49 -4.83 -9.76
CA PHE A 10 16.56 -6.14 -9.11
C PHE A 10 17.56 -7.10 -9.78
N ALA A 11 17.69 -7.06 -11.11
CA ALA A 11 18.69 -7.85 -11.84
C ALA A 11 20.15 -7.44 -11.55
N LEU A 12 20.38 -6.25 -10.96
CA LEU A 12 21.74 -5.72 -10.77
C LEU A 12 22.42 -6.15 -9.45
N ILE A 13 21.69 -6.73 -8.49
CA ILE A 13 22.30 -7.27 -7.26
C ILE A 13 23.06 -8.57 -7.55
N ILE A 14 22.63 -9.34 -8.56
CA ILE A 14 23.28 -10.60 -8.96
C ILE A 14 24.64 -10.35 -9.67
N LEU A 15 24.90 -9.14 -10.17
CA LEU A 15 26.18 -8.75 -10.77
C LEU A 15 27.26 -8.37 -9.75
N LEU A 16 26.96 -8.35 -8.44
CA LEU A 16 27.90 -7.94 -7.38
C LEU A 16 28.73 -9.08 -6.77
N CYS A 17 28.55 -10.34 -7.21
CA CYS A 17 29.38 -11.45 -6.78
C CYS A 17 30.54 -11.73 -7.76
N SER A 18 31.45 -10.75 -7.91
CA SER A 18 32.81 -11.05 -8.37
C SER A 18 33.75 -10.88 -7.18
N PRO A 19 34.60 -11.85 -6.83
CA PRO A 19 35.66 -11.58 -5.87
C PRO A 19 36.56 -10.47 -6.43
N LEU A 20 37.02 -9.58 -5.54
CA LEU A 20 38.04 -8.57 -5.85
C LEU A 20 39.22 -9.26 -6.56
N ILE A 21 39.32 -9.08 -7.88
CA ILE A 21 40.57 -9.21 -8.62
C ILE A 21 40.78 -7.86 -9.29
N ALA A 22 42.01 -7.37 -9.14
CA ALA A 22 42.49 -6.07 -9.55
C ALA A 22 42.08 -5.69 -10.98
N GLN A 23 41.93 -4.37 -11.19
CA GLN A 23 41.76 -3.72 -12.48
C GLN A 23 42.74 -4.28 -13.53
N THR A 24 42.23 -5.18 -14.35
CA THR A 24 42.71 -5.41 -15.71
C THR A 24 41.50 -5.26 -16.61
N THR A 25 41.65 -4.51 -17.69
CA THR A 25 40.68 -4.35 -18.76
C THR A 25 40.30 -5.74 -19.29
N GLU A 26 39.26 -6.34 -18.72
CA GLU A 26 38.72 -7.61 -19.19
C GLU A 26 37.82 -7.39 -20.40
N ASP A 27 38.26 -8.03 -21.47
CA ASP A 27 37.67 -8.20 -22.78
C ASP A 27 36.14 -8.43 -22.73
N GLN A 28 35.38 -7.48 -23.30
CA GLN A 28 33.92 -7.54 -23.46
C GLN A 28 33.53 -8.44 -24.65
N SER A 29 34.07 -9.66 -24.67
CA SER A 29 33.74 -10.69 -25.65
C SER A 29 32.36 -11.31 -25.35
N PRO A 30 31.51 -11.58 -26.37
CA PRO A 30 30.19 -12.22 -26.19
C PRO A 30 30.25 -13.58 -25.47
N LEU A 31 31.35 -14.33 -25.60
CA LEU A 31 31.54 -15.61 -24.89
C LEU A 31 31.65 -15.41 -23.37
N ASN A 32 32.31 -14.34 -22.93
CA ASN A 32 32.49 -14.04 -21.50
C ASN A 32 31.19 -13.55 -20.84
N GLN A 33 30.29 -12.94 -21.63
CA GLN A 33 28.96 -12.55 -21.16
C GLN A 33 28.04 -13.76 -20.96
N GLN A 34 28.02 -14.71 -21.90
CA GLN A 34 27.22 -15.94 -21.77
C GLN A 34 27.64 -16.79 -20.56
N GLU A 35 28.94 -16.92 -20.31
CA GLU A 35 29.45 -17.64 -19.13
C GLU A 35 29.06 -16.94 -17.80
N ARG A 36 29.06 -15.60 -17.77
CA ARG A 36 28.61 -14.83 -16.60
C ARG A 36 27.11 -14.97 -16.36
N GLU A 37 26.30 -14.91 -17.42
CA GLU A 37 24.85 -15.12 -17.36
C GLU A 37 24.50 -16.54 -16.89
N GLN A 38 25.23 -17.55 -17.38
CA GLN A 38 25.04 -18.93 -16.95
C GLN A 38 25.39 -19.12 -15.46
N LYS A 39 26.54 -18.60 -15.00
CA LYS A 39 26.93 -18.66 -13.58
C LYS A 39 25.91 -17.92 -12.69
N ALA A 40 25.43 -16.77 -13.12
CA ALA A 40 24.39 -16.02 -12.40
C ALA A 40 23.08 -16.84 -12.27
N LEU A 41 22.68 -17.53 -13.33
CA LEU A 41 21.49 -18.40 -13.31
C LEU A 41 21.68 -19.62 -12.40
N GLU A 42 22.86 -20.24 -12.41
CA GLU A 42 23.21 -21.35 -11.52
C GLU A 42 23.19 -20.92 -10.05
N MET A 43 23.79 -19.76 -9.73
CA MET A 43 23.75 -19.17 -8.38
C MET A 43 22.32 -18.87 -7.94
N LYS A 44 21.47 -18.32 -8.83
CA LYS A 44 20.06 -18.07 -8.54
C LYS A 44 19.30 -19.36 -8.22
N LYS A 45 19.47 -20.41 -9.03
CA LYS A 45 18.84 -21.72 -8.79
C LYS A 45 19.31 -22.35 -7.49
N GLU A 46 20.60 -22.25 -7.16
CA GLU A 46 21.12 -22.76 -5.89
C GLU A 46 20.53 -22.01 -4.70
N LEU A 47 20.45 -20.68 -4.80
CA LEU A 47 19.86 -19.82 -3.77
C LEU A 47 18.37 -20.10 -3.57
N GLU A 48 17.60 -20.31 -4.65
CA GLU A 48 16.20 -20.74 -4.58
C GLU A 48 16.07 -22.10 -3.90
N ARG A 49 16.91 -23.08 -4.28
CA ARG A 49 16.91 -24.41 -3.66
C ARG A 49 17.17 -24.35 -2.16
N LYS A 50 18.18 -23.58 -1.73
CA LYS A 50 18.50 -23.36 -0.31
C LYS A 50 17.34 -22.68 0.42
N THR A 51 16.70 -21.71 -0.23
CA THR A 51 15.57 -20.98 0.34
C THR A 51 14.35 -21.85 0.54
N PHE A 52 14.02 -22.72 -0.41
CA PHE A 52 12.91 -23.64 -0.20
C PHE A 52 13.22 -24.71 0.86
N ALA A 53 14.47 -25.16 0.99
CA ALA A 53 14.85 -26.03 2.10
C ALA A 53 14.68 -25.31 3.46
N LEU A 54 15.06 -24.03 3.53
CA LEU A 54 14.79 -23.20 4.71
C LEU A 54 13.29 -23.05 4.98
N LEU A 55 12.47 -22.92 3.93
CA LEU A 55 11.02 -22.85 4.05
C LEU A 55 10.43 -24.16 4.61
N ASP A 56 10.95 -25.31 4.19
CA ASP A 56 10.59 -26.62 4.73
C ASP A 56 10.95 -26.72 6.23
N GLU A 57 12.11 -26.21 6.64
CA GLU A 57 12.47 -26.10 8.07
C GLU A 57 11.52 -25.17 8.84
N VAL A 58 11.12 -24.04 8.25
CA VAL A 58 10.16 -23.09 8.85
C VAL A 58 8.80 -23.75 9.07
N ILE A 59 8.27 -24.44 8.06
CA ILE A 59 7.00 -25.18 8.14
C ILE A 59 7.09 -26.25 9.24
N SER A 60 8.16 -27.05 9.26
CA SER A 60 8.35 -28.07 10.29
C SER A 60 8.47 -27.47 11.70
N SER A 61 9.10 -26.30 11.82
CA SER A 61 9.30 -25.62 13.11
C SER A 61 8.04 -24.93 13.61
N ALA A 62 7.07 -24.63 12.74
CA ALA A 62 5.81 -24.01 13.13
C ALA A 62 5.06 -24.83 14.19
N GLY A 63 5.12 -26.17 14.13
CA GLY A 63 4.50 -27.04 15.14
C GLY A 63 5.03 -26.87 16.56
N ALA A 64 6.26 -26.33 16.73
CA ALA A 64 6.84 -26.06 18.04
C ALA A 64 6.32 -24.76 18.69
N LEU A 65 5.59 -23.93 17.94
CA LEU A 65 4.96 -22.72 18.46
C LEU A 65 3.72 -23.11 19.28
N LYS A 66 3.60 -22.53 20.47
CA LYS A 66 2.50 -22.75 21.42
C LYS A 66 1.24 -22.02 20.99
N LEU A 67 1.37 -20.82 20.43
CA LEU A 67 0.23 -19.99 20.06
C LEU A 67 -0.34 -20.40 18.68
N PRO A 68 -1.62 -20.80 18.60
CA PRO A 68 -2.26 -21.13 17.32
C PRO A 68 -2.21 -19.97 16.31
N GLU A 69 -2.33 -18.73 16.78
CA GLU A 69 -2.25 -17.54 15.93
C GLU A 69 -0.85 -17.40 15.29
N ASN A 70 0.22 -17.69 16.04
CA ASN A 70 1.58 -17.68 15.49
C ASN A 70 1.77 -18.77 14.45
N ARG A 71 1.24 -19.98 14.71
CA ARG A 71 1.28 -21.10 13.76
C ARG A 71 0.56 -20.75 12.47
N ALA A 72 -0.67 -20.24 12.57
CA ALA A 72 -1.47 -19.86 11.41
C ALA A 72 -0.75 -18.83 10.52
N LEU A 73 -0.12 -17.82 11.12
CA LEU A 73 0.67 -16.82 10.40
C LEU A 73 1.86 -17.43 9.65
N VAL A 74 2.64 -18.29 10.32
CA VAL A 74 3.82 -18.91 9.73
C VAL A 74 3.42 -19.85 8.59
N LEU A 75 2.37 -20.66 8.78
CA LEU A 75 1.87 -21.58 7.77
C LEU A 75 1.31 -20.85 6.55
N SER A 76 0.49 -19.80 6.73
CA SER A 76 -0.06 -19.03 5.62
C SER A 76 1.03 -18.27 4.85
N SER A 77 2.00 -17.70 5.56
CA SER A 77 3.14 -17.01 4.92
C SER A 77 4.04 -17.98 4.16
N ALA A 78 4.23 -19.19 4.69
CA ALA A 78 5.00 -20.21 3.99
C ALA A 78 4.26 -20.76 2.77
N ALA A 79 2.93 -20.91 2.86
CA ALA A 79 2.08 -21.28 1.74
C ALA A 79 2.15 -20.25 0.60
N ASP A 80 2.10 -18.96 0.92
CA ASP A 80 2.27 -17.84 -0.04
C ASP A 80 3.56 -17.99 -0.86
N LEU A 81 4.67 -18.26 -0.17
CA LEU A 81 5.99 -18.43 -0.80
C LEU A 81 6.14 -19.74 -1.57
N LEU A 82 5.42 -20.78 -1.16
CA LEU A 82 5.52 -22.12 -1.77
C LEU A 82 4.66 -22.22 -3.04
N TRP A 83 3.66 -21.35 -3.22
CA TRP A 83 2.63 -21.48 -4.25
C TRP A 83 3.17 -21.75 -5.66
N THR A 84 4.19 -21.00 -6.09
CA THR A 84 4.76 -21.12 -7.43
C THR A 84 5.52 -22.44 -7.66
N ARG A 85 5.96 -23.10 -6.58
CA ARG A 85 6.69 -24.37 -6.64
C ARG A 85 5.77 -25.58 -6.46
N ASP A 86 4.83 -25.50 -5.52
CA ASP A 86 3.95 -26.59 -5.12
C ASP A 86 2.63 -26.03 -4.60
N ASP A 87 1.74 -25.71 -5.55
CA ASP A 87 0.41 -25.15 -5.31
C ASP A 87 -0.46 -26.12 -4.50
N LYS A 88 -0.34 -27.43 -4.72
CA LYS A 88 -1.08 -28.43 -3.94
C LYS A 88 -0.71 -28.40 -2.46
N ARG A 89 0.59 -28.34 -2.15
CA ARG A 89 1.05 -28.23 -0.75
C ARG A 89 0.74 -26.86 -0.16
N ALA A 90 0.84 -25.78 -0.94
CA ALA A 90 0.45 -24.46 -0.49
C ALA A 90 -1.04 -24.39 -0.11
N ARG A 91 -1.96 -24.96 -0.92
CA ARG A 91 -3.38 -25.08 -0.57
C ARG A 91 -3.60 -25.84 0.73
N ALA A 92 -2.89 -26.96 0.93
CA ALA A 92 -2.97 -27.74 2.16
C ALA A 92 -2.54 -26.91 3.39
N LEU A 93 -1.45 -26.15 3.26
CA LEU A 93 -0.96 -25.26 4.32
C LEU A 93 -1.93 -24.11 4.61
N PHE A 94 -2.60 -23.54 3.60
CA PHE A 94 -3.65 -22.53 3.83
C PHE A 94 -4.85 -23.10 4.60
N LYS A 95 -5.31 -24.31 4.22
CA LYS A 95 -6.37 -25.01 4.96
C LYS A 95 -5.94 -25.29 6.41
N GLU A 96 -4.70 -25.74 6.61
CA GLU A 96 -4.14 -25.97 7.95
C GLU A 96 -4.03 -24.68 8.77
N ALA A 97 -3.61 -23.56 8.15
CA ALA A 97 -3.52 -22.27 8.81
C ALA A 97 -4.88 -21.77 9.31
N ILE A 98 -5.91 -21.84 8.46
CA ILE A 98 -7.29 -21.47 8.84
C ILE A 98 -7.85 -22.40 9.91
N ASN A 99 -7.65 -23.72 9.78
CA ASN A 99 -8.09 -24.68 10.81
C ASN A 99 -7.41 -24.42 12.16
N THR A 100 -6.12 -24.10 12.14
CA THR A 100 -5.36 -23.73 13.34
C THR A 100 -5.87 -22.43 13.95
N LEU A 101 -6.24 -21.45 13.14
CA LEU A 101 -6.82 -20.19 13.62
C LEU A 101 -8.23 -20.40 14.20
N ASN A 102 -9.05 -21.24 13.56
CA ASN A 102 -10.40 -21.57 14.02
C ASN A 102 -10.42 -22.25 15.39
N SER A 103 -9.34 -22.92 15.79
CA SER A 103 -9.25 -23.53 17.13
C SER A 103 -9.25 -22.51 18.27
N VAL A 104 -9.03 -21.22 17.97
CA VAL A 104 -9.11 -20.10 18.94
C VAL A 104 -10.21 -19.10 18.60
N SER A 105 -11.13 -19.46 17.68
CA SER A 105 -12.28 -18.63 17.35
C SER A 105 -13.16 -18.41 18.58
N VAL A 106 -13.58 -17.16 18.79
CA VAL A 106 -14.52 -16.79 19.85
C VAL A 106 -15.88 -16.53 19.21
N PRO A 107 -16.99 -17.12 19.68
CA PRO A 107 -18.31 -16.80 19.16
C PRO A 107 -18.69 -15.36 19.52
N PHE A 108 -19.26 -14.60 18.57
CA PHE A 108 -19.70 -13.23 18.83
C PHE A 108 -20.89 -13.19 19.80
N ASP A 109 -20.78 -12.34 20.82
CA ASP A 109 -21.85 -11.98 21.75
C ASP A 109 -21.77 -10.46 22.04
N GLU A 110 -22.90 -9.76 21.98
CA GLU A 110 -22.99 -8.33 22.30
C GLU A 110 -22.57 -8.00 23.74
N LYS A 111 -22.63 -9.00 24.63
CA LYS A 111 -22.26 -8.90 26.04
C LYS A 111 -20.83 -9.33 26.34
N MET A 112 -20.01 -9.57 25.30
CA MET A 112 -18.59 -9.92 25.44
C MET A 112 -17.85 -8.95 26.35
N LYS A 113 -17.03 -9.48 27.25
CA LYS A 113 -16.12 -8.67 28.05
C LYS A 113 -14.95 -8.18 27.18
N ASN A 114 -14.24 -7.15 27.65
CA ASN A 114 -13.12 -6.54 26.91
C ASN A 114 -12.08 -7.54 26.41
N GLU A 115 -11.77 -8.59 27.19
CA GLU A 115 -10.78 -9.61 26.80
C GLU A 115 -11.31 -10.55 25.69
N GLU A 116 -12.58 -10.95 25.77
CA GLU A 116 -13.25 -11.78 24.76
C GLU A 116 -13.43 -11.00 23.46
N ALA A 117 -13.85 -9.73 23.56
CA ALA A 117 -13.94 -8.82 22.43
C ALA A 117 -12.56 -8.64 21.76
N ALA A 118 -11.50 -8.43 22.53
CA ALA A 118 -10.15 -8.30 22.00
C ALA A 118 -9.66 -9.59 21.32
N ALA A 119 -10.02 -10.78 21.84
CA ALA A 119 -9.71 -12.05 21.18
C ALA A 119 -10.49 -12.24 19.88
N TYR A 120 -11.77 -11.90 19.89
CA TYR A 120 -12.66 -11.93 18.73
C TYR A 120 -12.13 -11.06 17.58
N TRP A 121 -11.78 -9.80 17.86
CA TRP A 121 -11.26 -8.89 16.83
C TRP A 121 -9.89 -9.31 16.29
N ARG A 122 -9.01 -9.89 17.13
CA ARG A 122 -7.73 -10.44 16.67
C ARG A 122 -7.92 -11.64 15.73
N PHE A 123 -8.87 -12.53 16.05
CA PHE A 123 -9.23 -13.64 15.19
C PHE A 123 -9.71 -13.14 13.81
N LEU A 124 -10.65 -12.19 13.79
CA LEU A 124 -11.18 -11.64 12.55
C LEU A 124 -10.09 -10.99 11.68
N GLN A 125 -9.23 -10.18 12.30
CA GLN A 125 -8.14 -9.51 11.59
C GLN A 125 -7.20 -10.52 10.92
N GLN A 126 -6.77 -11.55 11.66
CA GLN A 126 -5.86 -12.55 11.13
C GLN A 126 -6.53 -13.42 10.06
N ARG A 127 -7.81 -13.76 10.24
CA ARG A 127 -8.60 -14.50 9.26
C ARG A 127 -8.64 -13.71 7.94
N LYS A 128 -8.98 -12.43 8.00
CA LYS A 128 -9.02 -11.55 6.82
C LYS A 128 -7.71 -11.54 6.05
N GLU A 129 -6.58 -11.39 6.74
CA GLU A 129 -5.26 -11.37 6.10
C GLU A 129 -4.93 -12.69 5.42
N ILE A 130 -5.18 -13.84 6.07
CA ILE A 130 -4.95 -15.15 5.45
C ILE A 130 -5.81 -15.29 4.19
N LEU A 131 -7.08 -14.92 4.25
CA LEU A 131 -7.99 -15.00 3.10
C LEU A 131 -7.55 -14.09 1.94
N GLN A 132 -7.04 -12.89 2.24
CA GLN A 132 -6.45 -12.00 1.23
C GLN A 132 -5.18 -12.59 0.61
N ILE A 133 -4.33 -13.27 1.39
CA ILE A 133 -3.19 -14.01 0.83
C ILE A 133 -3.68 -15.08 -0.13
N VAL A 134 -4.64 -15.90 0.30
CA VAL A 134 -5.18 -17.01 -0.50
C VAL A 134 -5.78 -16.49 -1.79
N ALA A 135 -6.60 -15.43 -1.75
CA ALA A 135 -7.27 -14.89 -2.93
C ALA A 135 -6.33 -14.31 -4.01
N ARG A 136 -5.11 -13.91 -3.65
CA ARG A 136 -4.07 -13.55 -4.65
C ARG A 136 -3.68 -14.73 -5.54
N HIS A 137 -3.86 -15.96 -5.05
CA HIS A 137 -3.42 -17.20 -5.66
C HIS A 137 -4.57 -18.09 -6.15
N ASP A 138 -5.61 -18.21 -5.34
CA ASP A 138 -6.78 -19.08 -5.55
C ASP A 138 -8.02 -18.49 -4.89
N ALA A 139 -8.82 -17.83 -5.74
CA ALA A 139 -10.05 -17.16 -5.37
C ALA A 139 -11.12 -18.10 -4.80
N ASP A 140 -11.31 -19.25 -5.44
CA ASP A 140 -12.35 -20.21 -5.02
C ASP A 140 -11.98 -20.82 -3.67
N LEU A 141 -10.70 -21.13 -3.45
CA LEU A 141 -10.22 -21.55 -2.14
C LEU A 141 -10.40 -20.45 -1.08
N ALA A 142 -10.18 -19.18 -1.42
CA ALA A 142 -10.41 -18.09 -0.48
C ALA A 142 -11.89 -17.96 -0.10
N LEU A 143 -12.81 -18.13 -1.05
CA LEU A 143 -14.26 -18.13 -0.78
C LEU A 143 -14.70 -19.38 0.02
N GLU A 144 -14.18 -20.56 -0.32
CA GLU A 144 -14.37 -21.80 0.46
C GLU A 144 -13.94 -21.57 1.93
N LEU A 145 -12.71 -21.10 2.13
CA LEU A 145 -12.16 -20.84 3.45
C LEU A 145 -12.90 -19.72 4.18
N LEU A 146 -13.37 -18.67 3.48
CA LEU A 146 -14.20 -17.62 4.07
C LEU A 146 -15.45 -18.24 4.69
N HIS A 147 -16.18 -19.07 3.95
CA HIS A 147 -17.38 -19.72 4.45
C HIS A 147 -17.09 -20.69 5.59
N ASP A 148 -16.06 -21.52 5.46
CA ASP A 148 -15.71 -22.56 6.46
C ASP A 148 -15.18 -21.97 7.77
N SER A 149 -14.60 -20.78 7.74
CA SER A 149 -14.04 -20.09 8.92
C SER A 149 -14.96 -19.03 9.52
N ARG A 150 -16.23 -18.99 9.12
CA ARG A 150 -17.19 -18.02 9.65
C ARG A 150 -17.35 -18.17 11.17
N PRO A 151 -17.12 -17.11 11.97
CA PRO A 151 -17.31 -17.19 13.41
C PRO A 151 -18.79 -17.36 13.75
N GLN A 152 -19.06 -18.16 14.78
CA GLN A 152 -20.42 -18.37 15.27
C GLN A 152 -20.95 -17.10 15.95
N THR A 153 -22.25 -16.83 15.82
CA THR A 153 -22.93 -15.71 16.50
C THR A 153 -23.93 -16.24 17.51
N LEU A 154 -23.80 -15.86 18.80
CA LEU A 154 -24.67 -16.34 19.87
C LEU A 154 -25.94 -15.50 20.06
N SER A 155 -25.94 -14.23 19.66
CA SER A 155 -27.12 -13.35 19.74
C SER A 155 -27.98 -13.44 18.46
N LYS A 156 -29.25 -13.87 18.61
CA LYS A 156 -30.30 -13.75 17.59
C LYS A 156 -31.16 -12.52 17.89
N ALA A 157 -30.64 -11.30 17.76
CA ALA A 157 -31.44 -10.09 17.97
C ALA A 157 -31.16 -8.99 16.95
N ASN A 158 -32.22 -8.62 16.22
CA ASN A 158 -32.43 -7.37 15.47
C ASN A 158 -31.38 -6.96 14.42
N ALA A 159 -31.53 -7.52 13.22
CA ALA A 159 -30.87 -7.15 11.98
C ALA A 159 -31.16 -5.71 11.46
N GLY A 160 -31.47 -4.74 12.32
CA GLY A 160 -32.08 -3.47 11.91
C GLY A 160 -31.62 -2.18 12.60
N ARG A 161 -30.66 -2.18 13.54
CA ARG A 161 -30.15 -0.92 14.09
C ARG A 161 -28.64 -0.91 14.27
N SER A 162 -28.02 0.06 13.59
CA SER A 162 -26.62 0.45 13.60
C SER A 162 -26.04 0.52 15.00
N PHE A 163 -25.01 -0.27 15.26
CA PHE A 163 -23.61 0.14 15.42
C PHE A 163 -22.82 -1.12 15.80
N SER A 164 -21.90 -1.55 14.93
CA SER A 164 -20.93 -2.65 15.18
C SER A 164 -21.47 -4.07 14.99
N ARG A 165 -21.96 -4.39 13.79
CA ARG A 165 -21.71 -5.75 13.29
C ARG A 165 -20.21 -5.83 13.00
N PRO A 166 -19.50 -6.86 13.49
CA PRO A 166 -18.15 -7.17 12.99
C PRO A 166 -18.20 -7.28 11.48
N GLU A 167 -17.15 -6.80 10.78
CA GLU A 167 -17.06 -6.76 9.30
C GLU A 167 -18.02 -7.77 8.69
N ASP A 168 -19.11 -7.29 8.08
CA ASP A 168 -20.05 -8.21 7.45
C ASP A 168 -19.20 -9.06 6.51
N ASP A 169 -19.20 -10.40 6.66
CA ASP A 169 -18.44 -11.31 5.79
C ASP A 169 -18.64 -10.94 4.31
N ARG A 170 -19.77 -10.30 4.00
CA ARG A 170 -20.11 -9.65 2.73
C ARG A 170 -19.11 -8.61 2.24
N ASP A 171 -18.56 -7.74 3.09
CA ASP A 171 -17.54 -6.74 2.73
C ASP A 171 -16.17 -7.41 2.44
N LEU A 172 -15.86 -8.48 3.17
CA LEU A 172 -14.66 -9.26 2.88
C LEU A 172 -14.84 -10.05 1.58
N GLU A 173 -15.97 -10.74 1.42
CA GLU A 173 -16.39 -11.43 0.19
C GLU A 173 -16.35 -10.49 -1.02
N GLN A 174 -16.85 -9.26 -0.86
CA GLN A 174 -16.74 -8.17 -1.83
C GLN A 174 -15.29 -7.91 -2.25
N SER A 175 -14.40 -7.73 -1.27
CA SER A 175 -13.00 -7.41 -1.54
C SER A 175 -12.28 -8.57 -2.24
N LEU A 176 -12.61 -9.81 -1.88
CA LEU A 176 -12.06 -11.01 -2.52
C LEU A 176 -12.59 -11.14 -3.96
N ALA A 177 -13.88 -10.87 -4.20
CA ALA A 177 -14.49 -10.84 -5.53
C ALA A 177 -13.74 -9.94 -6.52
N VAL A 178 -13.32 -8.75 -6.06
CA VAL A 178 -12.51 -7.82 -6.87
C VAL A 178 -11.13 -8.41 -7.21
N GLN A 179 -10.51 -9.12 -6.27
CA GLN A 179 -9.24 -9.82 -6.54
C GLN A 179 -9.42 -10.95 -7.56
N VAL A 180 -10.54 -11.70 -7.49
CA VAL A 180 -10.90 -12.70 -8.51
C VAL A 180 -10.93 -12.08 -9.90
N ALA A 181 -11.57 -10.93 -10.06
CA ALA A 181 -11.68 -10.25 -11.36
C ALA A 181 -10.35 -9.85 -11.97
N THR A 182 -9.31 -9.66 -11.15
CA THR A 182 -7.96 -9.36 -11.62
C THR A 182 -7.27 -10.59 -12.21
N ASN A 183 -7.59 -11.78 -11.71
CA ASN A 183 -6.91 -13.04 -12.05
C ASN A 183 -7.72 -13.93 -13.00
N ASP A 184 -9.05 -13.97 -12.85
CA ASP A 184 -9.99 -14.76 -13.63
C ASP A 184 -11.24 -13.93 -14.01
N PRO A 185 -11.27 -13.32 -15.21
CA PRO A 185 -12.40 -12.50 -15.66
C PRO A 185 -13.68 -13.30 -15.88
N LYS A 186 -13.59 -14.61 -16.19
CA LYS A 186 -14.79 -15.45 -16.39
C LYS A 186 -15.47 -15.74 -15.05
N ARG A 187 -14.68 -16.03 -14.02
CA ARG A 187 -15.21 -16.24 -12.69
C ARG A 187 -15.82 -14.96 -12.13
N ALA A 188 -15.16 -13.83 -12.32
CA ALA A 188 -15.70 -12.53 -11.92
C ALA A 188 -16.99 -12.15 -12.67
N PHE A 189 -17.11 -12.53 -13.94
CA PHE A 189 -18.36 -12.37 -14.68
C PHE A 189 -19.51 -13.13 -14.01
N GLN A 190 -19.30 -14.40 -13.64
CA GLN A 190 -20.32 -15.19 -12.92
C GLN A 190 -20.70 -14.57 -11.56
N MET A 191 -19.71 -14.06 -10.82
CA MET A 191 -19.96 -13.36 -9.55
C MET A 191 -20.78 -12.09 -9.77
N ALA A 192 -20.54 -11.38 -10.87
CA ALA A 192 -21.31 -10.20 -11.24
C ALA A 192 -22.76 -10.57 -11.60
N GLU A 193 -22.99 -11.64 -12.36
CA GLU A 193 -24.33 -12.17 -12.66
C GLU A 193 -25.09 -12.54 -11.37
N GLU A 194 -24.44 -13.26 -10.45
CA GLU A 194 -25.04 -13.65 -9.18
C GLU A 194 -25.39 -12.42 -8.32
N ASN A 195 -24.49 -11.44 -8.26
CA ASN A 195 -24.74 -10.18 -7.57
C ASN A 195 -25.92 -9.42 -8.16
N LEU A 196 -25.98 -9.29 -9.49
CA LEU A 196 -27.04 -8.59 -10.22
C LEU A 196 -28.41 -9.23 -9.97
N SER A 197 -28.46 -10.57 -9.83
CA SER A 197 -29.69 -11.30 -9.51
C SER A 197 -30.22 -11.01 -8.09
N LYS A 198 -29.33 -10.66 -7.15
CA LYS A 198 -29.65 -10.40 -5.73
C LYS A 198 -29.90 -8.91 -5.43
N GLY A 199 -29.51 -8.01 -6.33
CA GLY A 199 -29.73 -6.56 -6.20
C GLY A 199 -28.60 -5.72 -6.81
N TYR A 200 -28.63 -4.40 -6.58
CA TYR A 200 -27.54 -3.52 -6.99
C TYR A 200 -26.46 -3.53 -5.92
N SER A 201 -25.23 -3.81 -6.31
CA SER A 201 -24.08 -3.66 -5.42
C SER A 201 -23.04 -2.76 -6.07
N GLY A 202 -22.36 -1.94 -5.26
CA GLY A 202 -21.20 -1.18 -5.72
C GLY A 202 -20.06 -2.05 -6.27
N GLN A 203 -20.13 -3.37 -6.08
CA GLN A 203 -19.17 -4.35 -6.62
C GLN A 203 -19.25 -4.47 -8.13
N LEU A 204 -20.46 -4.31 -8.70
CA LEU A 204 -20.70 -4.54 -10.13
C LEU A 204 -19.79 -3.67 -11.00
N LEU A 205 -19.60 -2.40 -10.62
CA LEU A 205 -18.71 -1.48 -11.34
C LEU A 205 -17.25 -1.87 -11.21
N SER A 206 -16.84 -2.28 -10.01
CA SER A 206 -15.46 -2.74 -9.78
C SER A 206 -15.19 -3.97 -10.65
N LEU A 207 -16.03 -5.00 -10.55
CA LEU A 207 -15.94 -6.21 -11.37
C LEU A 207 -15.93 -5.86 -12.86
N LEU A 208 -16.84 -5.00 -13.32
CA LEU A 208 -16.89 -4.57 -14.72
C LEU A 208 -15.57 -3.97 -15.22
N THR A 209 -14.98 -3.04 -14.46
CA THR A 209 -13.70 -2.42 -14.85
C THR A 209 -12.55 -3.43 -14.88
N HIS A 210 -12.49 -4.33 -13.90
CA HIS A 210 -11.47 -5.37 -13.83
C HIS A 210 -11.63 -6.43 -14.93
N ILE A 211 -12.88 -6.84 -15.22
CA ILE A 211 -13.18 -7.73 -16.34
C ILE A 211 -12.77 -7.05 -17.65
N ASN A 212 -13.10 -5.77 -17.86
CA ASN A 212 -12.74 -5.05 -19.10
C ASN A 212 -11.23 -5.00 -19.37
N ASP A 213 -10.41 -4.90 -18.32
CA ASP A 213 -8.96 -4.91 -18.44
C ASP A 213 -8.42 -6.21 -19.05
N LYS A 214 -9.12 -7.33 -18.83
CA LYS A 214 -8.70 -8.67 -19.26
C LYS A 214 -9.50 -9.21 -20.45
N ASP A 215 -10.80 -8.96 -20.48
CA ASP A 215 -11.78 -9.48 -21.44
C ASP A 215 -12.89 -8.42 -21.68
N SER A 216 -12.74 -7.66 -22.76
CA SER A 216 -13.70 -6.61 -23.11
C SER A 216 -15.05 -7.14 -23.61
N ASP A 217 -15.10 -8.37 -24.11
CA ASP A 217 -16.34 -8.96 -24.63
C ASP A 217 -17.24 -9.41 -23.47
N LEU A 218 -16.65 -10.02 -22.44
CA LEU A 218 -17.36 -10.30 -21.18
C LEU A 218 -17.81 -9.02 -20.48
N ALA A 219 -16.98 -7.98 -20.48
CA ALA A 219 -17.38 -6.69 -19.94
C ALA A 219 -18.57 -6.09 -20.70
N ALA A 220 -18.57 -6.13 -22.03
CA ALA A 220 -19.68 -5.64 -22.85
C ALA A 220 -20.99 -6.38 -22.56
N ARG A 221 -20.94 -7.71 -22.37
CA ARG A 221 -22.11 -8.50 -21.96
C ARG A 221 -22.63 -8.08 -20.59
N LEU A 222 -21.73 -7.92 -19.62
CA LEU A 222 -22.12 -7.49 -18.27
C LEU A 222 -22.77 -6.10 -18.27
N VAL A 223 -22.30 -5.19 -19.14
CA VAL A 223 -22.92 -3.87 -19.33
C VAL A 223 -24.35 -4.00 -19.82
N THR A 224 -24.60 -4.84 -20.82
CA THR A 224 -25.96 -5.08 -21.34
C THR A 224 -26.87 -5.56 -20.21
N GLU A 225 -26.43 -6.53 -19.42
CA GLU A 225 -27.20 -7.06 -18.28
C GLU A 225 -27.46 -6.00 -17.20
N ILE A 226 -26.47 -5.14 -16.90
CA ILE A 226 -26.63 -4.02 -15.97
C ILE A 226 -27.67 -3.02 -16.49
N ILE A 227 -27.61 -2.64 -17.77
CA ILE A 227 -28.55 -1.68 -18.38
C ILE A 227 -29.96 -2.25 -18.41
N ASP A 228 -30.13 -3.51 -18.83
CA ASP A 228 -31.42 -4.20 -18.83
C ASP A 228 -32.04 -4.24 -17.43
N LYS A 229 -31.21 -4.44 -16.41
CA LYS A 229 -31.65 -4.41 -15.02
C LYS A 229 -32.03 -3.00 -14.56
N LEU A 230 -31.26 -1.97 -14.92
CA LEU A 230 -31.57 -0.57 -14.63
C LEU A 230 -32.88 -0.09 -15.26
N HIS A 231 -33.24 -0.59 -16.45
CA HIS A 231 -34.54 -0.31 -17.08
C HIS A 231 -35.74 -0.73 -16.22
N SER A 232 -35.56 -1.75 -15.37
CA SER A 232 -36.61 -2.21 -14.47
C SER A 232 -36.78 -1.35 -13.20
N GLU A 233 -35.96 -0.32 -13.01
CA GLU A 233 -35.92 0.48 -11.78
C GLU A 233 -36.39 1.93 -11.96
N ASN A 234 -36.80 2.54 -10.85
CA ASN A 234 -37.03 3.98 -10.79
C ASN A 234 -35.81 4.71 -10.21
N LEU A 235 -34.95 5.26 -11.07
CA LEU A 235 -33.74 5.99 -10.67
C LEU A 235 -34.03 7.28 -9.87
N ALA A 236 -35.24 7.82 -9.91
CA ALA A 236 -35.57 9.00 -9.09
C ALA A 236 -35.60 8.66 -7.59
N THR A 237 -36.01 7.43 -7.24
CA THR A 237 -36.21 6.99 -5.85
C THR A 237 -35.25 5.88 -5.42
N ASN A 238 -34.70 5.09 -6.34
CA ASN A 238 -33.70 4.06 -6.06
C ASN A 238 -32.29 4.67 -6.14
N GLN A 239 -31.70 4.96 -4.98
CA GLN A 239 -30.39 5.60 -4.88
C GLN A 239 -29.25 4.74 -5.42
N GLU A 240 -29.31 3.42 -5.23
CA GLU A 240 -28.27 2.49 -5.68
C GLU A 240 -28.27 2.37 -7.20
N ALA A 241 -29.46 2.26 -7.81
CA ALA A 241 -29.62 2.22 -9.26
C ALA A 241 -29.19 3.56 -9.92
N ALA A 242 -29.57 4.69 -9.34
CA ALA A 242 -29.16 6.01 -9.83
C ALA A 242 -27.65 6.20 -9.79
N PHE A 243 -27.01 5.79 -8.68
CA PHE A 243 -25.56 5.84 -8.54
C PHE A 243 -24.86 4.95 -9.58
N LEU A 244 -25.34 3.72 -9.75
CA LEU A 244 -24.79 2.77 -10.73
C LEU A 244 -24.85 3.32 -12.16
N ALA A 245 -25.99 3.89 -12.57
CA ALA A 245 -26.17 4.48 -13.90
C ALA A 245 -25.21 5.65 -14.17
N ILE A 246 -25.06 6.57 -13.21
CA ILE A 246 -24.15 7.72 -13.35
C ILE A 246 -22.69 7.26 -13.44
N GLN A 247 -22.28 6.34 -12.56
CA GLN A 247 -20.90 5.85 -12.57
C GLN A 247 -20.59 5.10 -13.88
N LEU A 248 -21.54 4.30 -14.37
CA LEU A 248 -21.37 3.61 -15.65
C LEU A 248 -21.19 4.60 -16.81
N LEU A 249 -21.97 5.69 -16.85
CA LEU A 249 -21.78 6.79 -17.81
C LEU A 249 -20.40 7.44 -17.68
N GLN A 250 -19.99 7.82 -16.47
CA GLN A 250 -18.72 8.51 -16.25
C GLN A 250 -17.51 7.67 -16.64
N ILE A 251 -17.55 6.35 -16.38
CA ILE A 251 -16.46 5.44 -16.74
C ILE A 251 -16.52 5.13 -18.25
N GLY A 252 -17.71 5.09 -18.84
CA GLY A 252 -17.95 4.71 -20.22
C GLY A 252 -17.82 5.79 -21.27
N MET A 253 -17.94 7.07 -20.90
CA MET A 253 -17.83 8.18 -21.83
C MET A 253 -16.38 8.59 -22.05
N LYS A 254 -15.97 8.70 -23.33
CA LYS A 254 -14.67 9.24 -23.72
C LYS A 254 -14.71 10.77 -23.62
N HIS A 255 -14.24 11.34 -22.51
CA HIS A 255 -14.06 12.79 -22.40
C HIS A 255 -12.78 13.23 -23.12
N GLU A 256 -12.89 14.21 -24.02
CA GLU A 256 -11.73 14.91 -24.61
C GLU A 256 -11.14 15.86 -23.55
N GLY A 257 -10.02 15.45 -22.94
CA GLY A 257 -9.29 16.26 -21.96
C GLY A 257 -9.42 15.76 -20.51
N GLY A 258 -8.66 14.72 -20.18
CA GLY A 258 -8.30 14.34 -18.80
C GLY A 258 -9.46 14.07 -17.86
N GLY A 259 -9.75 12.78 -17.63
CA GLY A 259 -10.91 12.24 -16.91
C GLY A 259 -11.31 12.89 -15.59
N SER A 260 -12.56 12.61 -15.19
CA SER A 260 -13.19 13.07 -13.95
C SER A 260 -12.25 12.99 -12.74
N VAL A 261 -12.06 14.12 -12.06
CA VAL A 261 -11.21 14.28 -10.86
C VAL A 261 -11.68 13.40 -9.69
N LEU A 262 -12.93 12.92 -9.70
CA LEU A 262 -13.45 12.02 -8.67
C LEU A 262 -13.05 10.55 -8.88
N LEU A 263 -12.64 10.16 -10.08
CA LEU A 263 -12.33 8.77 -10.47
C LEU A 263 -10.86 8.55 -10.86
N SER A 264 -10.03 9.60 -10.79
CA SER A 264 -8.61 9.52 -11.18
C SER A 264 -7.80 8.51 -10.34
N SER A 265 -8.32 8.06 -9.19
CA SER A 265 -7.70 6.99 -8.41
C SER A 265 -7.96 5.58 -8.94
N TYR A 266 -9.00 5.36 -9.76
CA TYR A 266 -9.38 4.03 -10.28
C TYR A 266 -8.83 3.72 -11.69
N GLN A 267 -8.33 4.71 -12.43
CA GLN A 267 -8.04 4.58 -13.87
C GLN A 267 -6.56 4.69 -14.27
N ILE A 268 -5.64 4.93 -13.33
CA ILE A 268 -4.21 4.99 -13.64
C ILE A 268 -3.73 3.59 -14.03
N GLY A 269 -3.38 3.40 -15.30
CA GLY A 269 -2.81 2.14 -15.83
C GLY A 269 -3.81 1.08 -16.29
N ARG A 270 -5.12 1.37 -16.34
CA ARG A 270 -6.17 0.43 -16.79
C ARG A 270 -6.54 0.62 -18.26
N LYS A 271 -7.09 -0.41 -18.90
CA LYS A 271 -7.58 -0.35 -20.29
C LYS A 271 -8.80 0.58 -20.32
N PRO A 272 -8.87 1.54 -21.25
CA PRO A 272 -10.03 2.42 -21.36
C PRO A 272 -11.29 1.58 -21.57
N PHE A 273 -12.21 1.64 -20.61
CA PHE A 273 -13.57 1.17 -20.82
C PHE A 273 -14.32 2.23 -21.62
N SER A 274 -15.11 1.81 -22.60
CA SER A 274 -16.00 2.72 -23.31
C SER A 274 -17.32 2.04 -23.60
N LEU A 275 -18.40 2.77 -23.31
CA LEU A 275 -19.73 2.38 -23.72
C LEU A 275 -19.91 2.66 -25.21
N ASP A 276 -20.74 1.85 -25.87
CA ASP A 276 -21.22 2.19 -27.19
C ASP A 276 -22.19 3.38 -27.14
N GLU A 277 -22.44 3.98 -28.30
CA GLU A 277 -23.24 5.20 -28.39
C GLU A 277 -24.70 5.00 -27.96
N ARG A 278 -25.25 3.78 -28.14
CA ARG A 278 -26.62 3.46 -27.73
C ARG A 278 -26.72 3.43 -26.21
N ALA A 279 -25.83 2.71 -25.55
CA ALA A 279 -25.75 2.62 -24.09
C ALA A 279 -25.55 4.00 -23.46
N VAL A 280 -24.70 4.86 -24.05
CA VAL A 280 -24.51 6.24 -23.55
C VAL A 280 -25.80 7.06 -23.66
N ASN A 281 -26.49 7.01 -24.80
CA ASN A 281 -27.72 7.78 -24.99
C ASN A 281 -28.83 7.30 -24.05
N ASP A 282 -28.98 6.00 -23.91
CA ASP A 282 -29.99 5.36 -23.07
C ASP A 282 -29.80 5.73 -21.59
N LEU A 283 -28.58 5.57 -21.06
CA LEU A 283 -28.26 5.95 -19.69
C LEU A 283 -28.40 7.47 -19.46
N LEU A 284 -27.98 8.31 -20.42
CA LEU A 284 -28.13 9.77 -20.32
C LEU A 284 -29.60 10.17 -20.25
N GLU A 285 -30.46 9.51 -21.03
CA GLU A 285 -31.90 9.76 -21.00
C GLU A 285 -32.52 9.34 -19.66
N MET A 286 -32.16 8.17 -19.13
CA MET A 286 -32.61 7.71 -17.81
C MET A 286 -32.20 8.68 -16.70
N VAL A 287 -30.91 9.03 -16.62
CA VAL A 287 -30.35 9.92 -15.59
C VAL A 287 -30.93 11.33 -15.69
N THR A 288 -31.09 11.86 -16.91
CA THR A 288 -31.70 13.17 -17.14
C THR A 288 -33.16 13.19 -16.72
N THR A 289 -33.92 12.14 -17.06
CA THR A 289 -35.32 12.01 -16.66
C THR A 289 -35.46 11.92 -15.14
N ALA A 290 -34.63 11.13 -14.48
CA ALA A 290 -34.62 11.01 -13.03
C ALA A 290 -34.25 12.34 -12.34
N GLY A 291 -33.30 13.09 -12.89
CA GLY A 291 -32.89 14.40 -12.37
C GLY A 291 -33.97 15.49 -12.54
N LEU A 292 -34.87 15.31 -13.51
CA LEU A 292 -36.02 16.18 -13.77
C LEU A 292 -37.30 15.76 -13.03
N SER A 293 -37.30 14.64 -12.31
CA SER A 293 -38.45 14.19 -11.51
C SER A 293 -38.89 15.21 -10.44
N GLU A 294 -40.07 15.04 -9.85
CA GLU A 294 -40.55 15.97 -8.81
C GLU A 294 -39.69 15.92 -7.54
N THR A 295 -39.25 14.73 -7.16
CA THR A 295 -38.42 14.44 -5.97
C THR A 295 -37.12 13.73 -6.38
N PRO A 296 -36.19 14.43 -7.04
CA PRO A 296 -34.95 13.84 -7.49
C PRO A 296 -34.04 13.55 -6.29
N ASN A 297 -33.36 12.42 -6.35
CA ASN A 297 -32.35 12.05 -5.38
C ASN A 297 -31.25 13.15 -5.24
N ALA A 298 -30.90 13.54 -4.02
CA ALA A 298 -29.84 14.52 -3.74
C ALA A 298 -28.47 14.09 -4.27
N THR A 299 -28.12 12.79 -4.17
CA THR A 299 -26.89 12.21 -4.72
C THR A 299 -26.85 12.29 -6.23
N LEU A 300 -28.00 12.12 -6.90
CA LEU A 300 -28.12 12.30 -8.34
C LEU A 300 -27.84 13.76 -8.71
N ILE A 301 -28.45 14.73 -8.03
CA ILE A 301 -28.25 16.16 -8.32
C ILE A 301 -26.80 16.60 -8.13
N SER A 302 -26.10 16.11 -7.10
CA SER A 302 -24.70 16.49 -6.85
C SER A 302 -23.73 15.98 -7.93
N MET A 303 -24.10 14.92 -8.66
CA MET A 303 -23.27 14.33 -9.72
C MET A 303 -23.60 14.84 -11.13
N LEU A 304 -24.80 15.38 -11.36
CA LEU A 304 -25.19 15.93 -12.66
C LEU A 304 -24.27 17.03 -13.24
N PRO A 305 -23.63 17.92 -12.45
CA PRO A 305 -22.70 18.91 -12.98
C PRO A 305 -21.60 18.31 -13.87
N TYR A 306 -21.12 17.11 -13.53
CA TYR A 306 -20.08 16.41 -14.28
C TYR A 306 -20.57 15.87 -15.64
N LEU A 307 -21.88 15.67 -15.82
CA LEU A 307 -22.49 15.17 -17.05
C LEU A 307 -23.05 16.29 -17.94
N MET A 308 -23.08 17.54 -17.45
CA MET A 308 -23.66 18.67 -18.18
C MET A 308 -23.10 18.87 -19.60
N PRO A 309 -21.78 18.76 -19.86
CA PRO A 309 -21.25 18.90 -21.22
C PRO A 309 -21.86 17.90 -22.21
N ASP A 310 -22.05 16.64 -21.79
CA ASP A 310 -22.64 15.61 -22.64
C ASP A 310 -24.15 15.78 -22.80
N ILE A 311 -24.83 16.22 -21.73
CA ILE A 311 -26.26 16.56 -21.76
C ILE A 311 -26.50 17.75 -22.70
N ASP A 312 -25.65 18.77 -22.70
CA ASP A 312 -25.76 19.90 -23.64
C ASP A 312 -25.64 19.44 -25.09
N LYS A 313 -24.69 18.54 -25.35
CA LYS A 313 -24.40 18.04 -26.69
C LYS A 313 -25.52 17.13 -27.22
N ARG A 314 -26.09 16.28 -26.36
CA ARG A 314 -27.00 15.19 -26.78
C ARG A 314 -28.47 15.43 -26.42
N LEU A 315 -28.75 16.22 -25.38
CA LEU A 315 -30.10 16.50 -24.84
C LEU A 315 -30.30 18.02 -24.55
N PRO A 316 -30.08 18.92 -25.53
CA PRO A 316 -30.00 20.37 -25.31
C PRO A 316 -31.28 20.98 -24.70
N GLU A 317 -32.45 20.46 -25.07
CA GLU A 317 -33.74 20.95 -24.56
C GLU A 317 -33.90 20.74 -23.05
N ARG A 318 -33.27 19.70 -22.49
CA ARG A 318 -33.37 19.33 -21.07
C ARG A 318 -32.27 19.98 -20.23
N ALA A 319 -31.16 20.37 -20.84
CA ALA A 319 -29.99 20.92 -20.17
C ALA A 319 -30.29 22.22 -19.39
N GLN A 320 -31.15 23.10 -19.91
CA GLN A 320 -31.51 24.35 -19.21
C GLN A 320 -32.31 24.09 -17.93
N LEU A 321 -33.22 23.12 -17.96
CA LEU A 321 -34.04 22.75 -16.80
C LEU A 321 -33.16 22.14 -15.70
N LEU A 322 -32.20 21.29 -16.08
CA LEU A 322 -31.24 20.70 -15.14
C LEU A 322 -30.33 21.73 -14.47
N ARG A 323 -29.77 22.68 -15.21
CA ARG A 323 -28.95 23.77 -14.63
C ARG A 323 -29.68 24.56 -13.55
N ARG A 324 -30.95 24.89 -13.79
CA ARG A 324 -31.79 25.59 -12.80
C ARG A 324 -31.94 24.78 -11.51
N ARG A 325 -32.03 23.46 -11.62
CA ARG A 325 -32.16 22.56 -10.47
C ARG A 325 -30.85 22.37 -9.71
N ILE A 326 -29.74 22.17 -10.41
CA ILE A 326 -28.40 22.12 -9.80
C ILE A 326 -28.12 23.42 -9.02
N GLY A 327 -28.38 24.57 -9.63
CA GLY A 327 -28.16 25.87 -8.98
C GLY A 327 -28.99 26.06 -7.70
N LYS A 328 -30.20 25.50 -7.62
CA LYS A 328 -31.00 25.49 -6.38
C LYS A 328 -30.35 24.59 -5.31
N PHE A 329 -29.72 23.49 -5.71
CA PHE A 329 -29.06 22.55 -4.80
C PHE A 329 -27.73 23.09 -4.24
N THR A 330 -26.83 23.60 -5.09
CA THR A 330 -25.51 24.12 -4.69
C THR A 330 -25.60 25.28 -3.69
N ARG A 331 -26.63 26.12 -3.79
CA ARG A 331 -26.87 27.23 -2.85
C ARG A 331 -27.16 26.75 -1.42
N ASN A 332 -27.56 25.50 -1.25
CA ASN A 332 -27.90 24.91 0.04
C ASN A 332 -26.73 24.10 0.64
N LEU A 333 -25.56 24.02 -0.02
CA LEU A 333 -24.36 23.36 0.49
C LEU A 333 -23.60 24.23 1.50
N ASP A 334 -22.78 23.59 2.34
CA ASP A 334 -21.87 24.30 3.24
C ASP A 334 -20.77 25.08 2.46
N PRO A 335 -20.10 26.07 3.09
CA PRO A 335 -19.11 26.90 2.42
C PRO A 335 -17.83 26.16 1.97
N GLU A 336 -17.41 25.11 2.67
CA GLU A 336 -16.14 24.41 2.40
C GLU A 336 -16.27 23.50 1.18
N GLN A 337 -17.36 22.74 1.09
CA GLN A 337 -17.71 21.90 -0.06
C GLN A 337 -17.92 22.75 -1.32
N ARG A 338 -18.48 23.95 -1.16
CA ARG A 338 -18.71 24.90 -2.25
C ARG A 338 -17.40 25.38 -2.87
N ILE A 339 -16.42 25.79 -2.04
CA ILE A 339 -15.11 26.29 -2.50
C ILE A 339 -14.33 25.20 -3.25
N PHE A 340 -14.36 23.96 -2.76
CA PHE A 340 -13.72 22.85 -3.45
C PHE A 340 -14.35 22.60 -4.82
N MET A 341 -15.70 22.51 -4.88
CA MET A 341 -16.41 22.33 -6.16
C MET A 341 -16.17 23.47 -7.16
N GLU A 342 -15.87 24.68 -6.70
CA GLU A 342 -15.62 25.85 -7.56
C GLU A 342 -14.17 25.94 -8.09
N ASN A 343 -13.16 25.29 -7.47
CA ASN A 343 -11.73 25.53 -7.76
C ASN A 343 -10.93 24.32 -8.33
N ILE A 344 -11.57 23.19 -8.63
CA ILE A 344 -10.90 21.96 -9.08
C ILE A 344 -9.99 22.16 -10.31
N GLU A 345 -10.44 22.87 -11.34
CA GLU A 345 -9.66 23.05 -12.58
C GLU A 345 -8.42 23.93 -12.40
N LEU A 346 -8.51 24.92 -11.50
CA LEU A 346 -7.42 25.86 -11.22
C LEU A 346 -6.23 25.14 -10.58
N LEU A 347 -6.49 24.22 -9.67
CA LEU A 347 -5.42 23.49 -8.97
C LEU A 347 -4.72 22.47 -9.88
N ARG A 348 -5.45 21.92 -10.85
CA ARG A 348 -4.91 20.92 -11.78
C ARG A 348 -3.93 21.52 -12.80
N SER A 349 -4.22 22.71 -13.32
CA SER A 349 -3.51 23.26 -14.48
C SER A 349 -3.09 24.73 -14.37
N GLY A 350 -3.51 25.43 -13.31
CA GLY A 350 -3.26 26.87 -13.13
C GLY A 350 -1.80 27.22 -12.90
N SER A 351 -1.39 28.44 -13.27
CA SER A 351 -0.07 28.99 -12.95
C SER A 351 0.06 29.30 -11.44
N ILE A 352 1.29 29.54 -10.97
CA ILE A 352 1.54 29.95 -9.58
C ILE A 352 0.73 31.22 -9.26
N GLU A 353 0.72 32.20 -10.16
CA GLU A 353 -0.01 33.46 -10.01
C GLU A 353 -1.52 33.23 -9.94
N ALA A 354 -2.05 32.32 -10.76
CA ALA A 354 -3.48 32.02 -10.76
C ALA A 354 -3.92 31.39 -9.43
N ILE A 355 -3.08 30.50 -8.87
CA ILE A 355 -3.31 29.90 -7.54
C ILE A 355 -3.21 30.96 -6.44
N LEU A 356 -2.21 31.84 -6.50
CA LEU A 356 -2.06 32.95 -5.53
C LEU A 356 -3.27 33.91 -5.57
N GLN A 357 -3.80 34.22 -6.76
CA GLN A 357 -5.00 35.06 -6.89
C GLN A 357 -6.24 34.41 -6.28
N ALA A 358 -6.41 33.10 -6.42
CA ALA A 358 -7.49 32.38 -5.74
C ALA A 358 -7.26 32.32 -4.23
N ALA A 359 -6.01 32.09 -3.79
CA ALA A 359 -5.64 32.11 -2.38
C ALA A 359 -5.98 33.46 -1.72
N ALA A 360 -5.73 34.57 -2.41
CA ALA A 360 -6.05 35.91 -1.94
C ALA A 360 -7.57 36.16 -1.77
N LYS A 361 -8.42 35.43 -2.50
CA LYS A 361 -9.88 35.52 -2.41
C LYS A 361 -10.49 34.54 -1.41
N ALA A 362 -9.74 33.51 -1.02
CA ALA A 362 -10.16 32.51 -0.05
C ALA A 362 -9.98 32.99 1.40
N THR A 363 -10.65 32.32 2.34
CA THR A 363 -10.55 32.62 3.77
C THR A 363 -10.32 31.34 4.59
N GLY A 364 -9.81 31.52 5.81
CA GLY A 364 -9.56 30.41 6.74
C GLY A 364 -8.61 29.35 6.17
N LYS A 365 -8.92 28.08 6.43
CA LYS A 365 -8.07 26.94 6.05
C LYS A 365 -7.87 26.79 4.54
N ALA A 366 -8.89 27.11 3.73
CA ALA A 366 -8.82 27.04 2.28
C ALA A 366 -7.76 27.98 1.71
N ARG A 367 -7.59 29.16 2.31
CA ARG A 367 -6.54 30.12 1.93
C ARG A 367 -5.16 29.52 2.12
N ASP A 368 -4.90 28.94 3.28
CA ASP A 368 -3.57 28.44 3.65
C ASP A 368 -3.18 27.24 2.77
N THR A 369 -4.12 26.34 2.46
CA THR A 369 -3.90 25.23 1.52
C THR A 369 -3.51 25.72 0.11
N LEU A 370 -4.14 26.78 -0.40
CA LEU A 370 -3.81 27.32 -1.72
C LEU A 370 -2.40 27.94 -1.76
N TYR A 371 -1.97 28.62 -0.69
CA TYR A 371 -0.62 29.16 -0.59
C TYR A 371 0.45 28.06 -0.48
N GLU A 372 0.17 26.99 0.27
CA GLU A 372 1.05 25.83 0.36
C GLU A 372 1.26 25.17 -1.01
N GLN A 373 0.19 24.98 -1.79
CA GLN A 373 0.26 24.43 -3.15
C GLN A 373 1.07 25.33 -4.09
N ALA A 374 0.91 26.65 -4.01
CA ALA A 374 1.69 27.60 -4.80
C ALA A 374 3.20 27.52 -4.46
N ALA A 375 3.54 27.40 -3.18
CA ALA A 375 4.93 27.28 -2.72
C ALA A 375 5.60 25.99 -3.22
N TRP A 376 4.92 24.85 -3.13
CA TRP A 376 5.45 23.59 -3.68
C TRP A 376 5.65 23.64 -5.19
N LYS A 377 4.76 24.34 -5.91
CA LYS A 377 4.93 24.54 -7.35
C LYS A 377 6.13 25.42 -7.68
N ALA A 378 6.36 26.50 -6.93
CA ALA A 378 7.55 27.33 -7.06
C ALA A 378 8.84 26.54 -6.79
N PHE A 379 8.85 25.75 -5.71
CA PHE A 379 9.98 24.88 -5.36
C PHE A 379 10.29 23.85 -6.46
N ASN A 380 9.27 23.17 -6.99
CA ASN A 380 9.44 22.16 -8.05
C ASN A 380 9.90 22.78 -9.38
N ASN A 381 9.64 24.07 -9.60
CA ASN A 381 10.16 24.82 -10.73
C ASN A 381 11.62 25.30 -10.52
N GLY A 382 12.22 25.02 -9.36
CA GLY A 382 13.60 25.38 -9.02
C GLY A 382 13.77 26.70 -8.28
N ASP A 383 12.69 27.40 -7.95
CA ASP A 383 12.74 28.67 -7.21
C ASP A 383 12.45 28.44 -5.72
N GLU A 384 13.49 27.97 -5.02
CA GLU A 384 13.43 27.73 -3.57
C GLU A 384 13.15 29.02 -2.80
N ALA A 385 13.73 30.15 -3.24
CA ALA A 385 13.57 31.44 -2.56
C ALA A 385 12.12 31.93 -2.65
N GLN A 386 11.49 31.83 -3.83
CA GLN A 386 10.08 32.17 -4.02
C GLN A 386 9.17 31.27 -3.18
N ALA A 387 9.45 29.97 -3.09
CA ALA A 387 8.69 29.05 -2.26
C ALA A 387 8.70 29.48 -0.78
N HIS A 388 9.87 29.79 -0.23
CA HIS A 388 10.01 30.30 1.13
C HIS A 388 9.29 31.63 1.33
N GLN A 389 9.37 32.53 0.35
CA GLN A 389 8.72 33.82 0.42
C GLN A 389 7.20 33.69 0.44
N ILE A 390 6.61 32.86 -0.43
CA ILE A 390 5.15 32.61 -0.46
C ILE A 390 4.66 32.17 0.92
N ILE A 391 5.38 31.26 1.57
CA ILE A 391 5.00 30.73 2.89
C ILE A 391 5.17 31.78 3.99
N ASN A 392 6.30 32.49 4.02
CA ASN A 392 6.56 33.53 5.03
C ASN A 392 5.57 34.70 4.96
N ASP A 393 5.22 35.12 3.74
CA ASP A 393 4.36 36.28 3.54
C ASP A 393 2.88 35.97 3.80
N ASN A 394 2.46 34.71 3.61
CA ASN A 394 1.04 34.37 3.56
C ASN A 394 0.55 33.44 4.67
N ILE A 395 1.38 32.57 5.25
CA ILE A 395 0.95 31.67 6.33
C ILE A 395 1.20 32.35 7.69
N ARG A 396 0.10 32.72 8.36
CA ARG A 396 0.15 33.48 9.62
C ARG A 396 0.42 32.62 10.85
N ASP A 397 -0.07 31.39 10.84
CA ASP A 397 0.15 30.45 11.94
C ASP A 397 1.62 30.01 11.93
N SER A 398 2.37 30.35 12.99
CA SER A 398 3.81 30.06 13.05
C SER A 398 4.08 28.55 12.99
N SER A 399 3.26 27.74 13.66
CA SER A 399 3.45 26.27 13.66
C SER A 399 3.32 25.68 12.26
N SER A 400 2.32 26.12 11.50
CA SER A 400 2.11 25.67 10.12
C SER A 400 3.16 26.21 9.17
N ARG A 401 3.55 27.48 9.32
CA ARG A 401 4.63 28.08 8.54
C ARG A 401 5.94 27.33 8.74
N ASP A 402 6.35 27.14 9.99
CA ASP A 402 7.65 26.52 10.33
C ASP A 402 7.70 25.08 9.83
N ARG A 403 6.60 24.33 9.96
CA ARG A 403 6.47 22.97 9.41
C ARG A 403 6.67 22.92 7.89
N ILE A 404 5.98 23.79 7.15
CA ILE A 404 6.06 23.81 5.68
C ILE A 404 7.47 24.21 5.21
N LEU A 405 8.09 25.20 5.87
CA LEU A 405 9.46 25.62 5.56
C LEU A 405 10.46 24.48 5.82
N GLU A 406 10.30 23.76 6.92
CA GLU A 406 11.12 22.58 7.24
C GLU A 406 10.99 21.49 6.16
N SER A 407 9.78 21.25 5.64
CA SER A 407 9.54 20.33 4.53
C SER A 407 10.25 20.76 3.24
N LEU A 408 10.21 22.06 2.90
CA LEU A 408 10.91 22.63 1.75
C LEU A 408 12.44 22.52 1.89
N ASP A 409 12.96 22.82 3.07
CA ASP A 409 14.38 22.72 3.40
C ASP A 409 14.90 21.27 3.29
N ARG A 410 14.11 20.30 3.77
CA ARG A 410 14.41 18.87 3.60
C ARG A 410 14.41 18.47 2.13
N ALA A 411 13.47 18.96 1.34
CA ALA A 411 13.43 18.69 -0.09
C ALA A 411 14.64 19.29 -0.83
N ALA A 412 15.12 20.47 -0.41
CA ALA A 412 16.27 21.15 -1.01
C ALA A 412 17.59 20.36 -0.87
N LEU A 413 17.77 19.60 0.23
CA LEU A 413 18.95 18.74 0.43
C LEU A 413 19.15 17.76 -0.73
N TRP A 414 18.06 17.20 -1.27
CA TRP A 414 18.10 16.29 -2.42
C TRP A 414 18.55 16.97 -3.70
N ASN A 415 18.15 18.24 -3.90
CA ASN A 415 18.61 19.05 -5.02
C ASN A 415 20.11 19.34 -4.91
N TYR A 416 20.62 19.65 -3.71
CA TYR A 416 22.06 19.91 -3.52
C TYR A 416 22.91 18.67 -3.78
N VAL A 417 22.49 17.50 -3.28
CA VAL A 417 23.18 16.23 -3.53
C VAL A 417 23.11 15.79 -4.99
N SER A 418 22.04 16.13 -5.71
CA SER A 418 21.91 15.86 -7.14
C SER A 418 22.80 16.75 -8.00
N ASN A 419 23.15 17.94 -7.51
CA ASN A 419 23.97 18.93 -8.21
C ASN A 419 25.41 19.03 -7.65
N ASP A 420 25.87 18.02 -6.90
CA ASP A 420 27.23 17.93 -6.32
C ASP A 420 27.62 19.12 -5.41
N LYS A 421 26.63 19.71 -4.72
CA LYS A 421 26.82 20.86 -3.82
C LYS A 421 27.02 20.42 -2.36
N MET A 422 28.04 19.60 -2.11
CA MET A 422 28.26 18.98 -0.78
C MET A 422 28.53 19.99 0.35
N ASP A 423 29.10 21.16 0.04
CA ASP A 423 29.30 22.21 1.05
C ASP A 423 27.99 22.86 1.52
N GLU A 424 26.99 22.95 0.64
CA GLU A 424 25.65 23.41 1.03
C GLU A 424 24.94 22.36 1.88
N VAL A 425 25.07 21.08 1.51
CA VAL A 425 24.56 19.95 2.30
C VAL A 425 25.13 19.97 3.71
N ARG A 426 26.46 20.07 3.87
CA ARG A 426 27.11 20.13 5.18
C ARG A 426 26.72 21.36 5.98
N ARG A 427 26.60 22.53 5.35
CA ARG A 427 26.11 23.75 6.01
C ARG A 427 24.68 23.60 6.53
N ARG A 428 23.80 22.97 5.75
CA ARG A 428 22.41 22.69 6.16
C ARG A 428 22.36 21.68 7.30
N LEU A 429 23.11 20.57 7.19
CA LEU A 429 23.23 19.56 8.24
C LEU A 429 23.74 20.14 9.56
N ALA A 430 24.69 21.09 9.52
CA ALA A 430 25.21 21.75 10.71
C ALA A 430 24.16 22.59 11.47
N ARG A 431 23.07 23.01 10.80
CA ARG A 431 21.96 23.74 11.43
C ARG A 431 20.98 22.83 12.16
N LEU A 432 20.98 21.52 11.85
CA LEU A 432 20.14 20.54 12.53
C LEU A 432 20.64 20.34 13.96
N LYS A 433 19.78 20.60 14.94
CA LYS A 433 20.13 20.54 16.36
C LYS A 433 20.30 19.11 16.85
N SER A 434 19.50 18.18 16.33
CA SER A 434 19.51 16.78 16.76
C SER A 434 20.66 15.99 16.13
N LYS A 435 21.37 15.19 16.94
CA LYS A 435 22.37 14.23 16.42
C LYS A 435 21.70 13.11 15.63
N ASP A 436 20.57 12.60 16.14
CA ASP A 436 19.82 11.51 15.50
C ASP A 436 19.26 11.95 14.14
N GLU A 437 18.82 13.21 14.04
CA GLU A 437 18.34 13.79 12.78
C GLU A 437 19.46 13.96 11.75
N ARG A 438 20.61 14.48 12.18
CA ARG A 438 21.80 14.55 11.32
C ARG A 438 22.23 13.17 10.82
N ALA A 439 22.26 12.18 11.71
CA ALA A 439 22.58 10.81 11.35
C ALA A 439 21.58 10.24 10.34
N GLY A 440 20.29 10.49 10.54
CA GLY A 440 19.22 10.06 9.64
C GLY A 440 19.36 10.65 8.24
N VAL A 441 19.61 11.97 8.14
CA VAL A 441 19.82 12.62 6.84
C VAL A 441 21.10 12.11 6.17
N LEU A 442 22.22 11.99 6.90
CA LEU A 442 23.46 11.44 6.35
C LEU A 442 23.26 10.01 5.80
N ALA A 443 22.55 9.15 6.52
CA ALA A 443 22.24 7.79 6.06
C ALA A 443 21.36 7.77 4.80
N GLN A 444 20.39 8.69 4.68
CA GLN A 444 19.57 8.84 3.48
C GLN A 444 20.39 9.31 2.27
N LEU A 445 21.26 10.30 2.46
CA LEU A 445 22.13 10.80 1.40
C LEU A 445 23.16 9.74 0.98
N ALA A 446 23.72 8.99 1.92
CA ALA A 446 24.64 7.90 1.65
C ALA A 446 23.97 6.82 0.79
N PHE A 447 22.73 6.43 1.12
CA PHE A 447 21.94 5.50 0.31
C PHE A 447 21.70 6.01 -1.12
N ALA A 448 21.39 7.30 -1.29
CA ALA A 448 21.24 7.90 -2.61
C ALA A 448 22.56 7.95 -3.40
N ALA A 449 23.71 8.16 -2.73
CA ALA A 449 25.02 8.05 -3.37
C ALA A 449 25.29 6.60 -3.81
N ALA A 450 25.04 5.62 -2.93
CA ALA A 450 25.21 4.20 -3.24
C ALA A 450 24.37 3.75 -4.44
N THR A 451 23.09 4.16 -4.50
CA THR A 451 22.18 3.83 -5.61
C THR A 451 22.57 4.49 -6.93
N ARG A 452 23.22 5.66 -6.88
CA ARG A 452 23.85 6.32 -8.05
C ARG A 452 25.22 5.74 -8.41
N LYS A 453 25.64 4.67 -7.74
CA LYS A 453 26.96 4.01 -7.90
C LYS A 453 28.14 4.90 -7.49
N ASP A 454 27.89 5.95 -6.72
CA ASP A 454 28.95 6.77 -6.12
C ASP A 454 29.37 6.15 -4.77
N ARG A 455 30.17 5.09 -4.88
CA ARG A 455 30.67 4.36 -3.71
C ARG A 455 31.50 5.24 -2.79
N LYS A 456 32.28 6.17 -3.35
CA LYS A 456 33.18 7.03 -2.57
C LYS A 456 32.38 7.99 -1.71
N LEU A 457 31.45 8.74 -2.31
CA LEU A 457 30.60 9.66 -1.56
C LEU A 457 29.72 8.92 -0.55
N SER A 458 29.21 7.74 -0.91
CA SER A 458 28.44 6.93 0.04
C SER A 458 29.26 6.55 1.27
N LEU A 459 30.51 6.12 1.11
CA LEU A 459 31.36 5.76 2.25
C LEU A 459 31.74 6.98 3.08
N GLU A 460 32.05 8.11 2.45
CA GLU A 460 32.31 9.37 3.16
C GLU A 460 31.12 9.79 4.04
N LEU A 461 29.89 9.72 3.51
CA LEU A 461 28.68 10.04 4.26
C LEU A 461 28.38 9.02 5.37
N LEU A 462 28.71 7.74 5.16
CA LEU A 462 28.59 6.72 6.19
C LEU A 462 29.60 6.91 7.32
N ASP A 463 30.83 7.32 7.01
CA ASP A 463 31.85 7.65 7.99
C ASP A 463 31.46 8.87 8.83
N GLU A 464 30.80 9.87 8.21
CA GLU A 464 30.21 11.01 8.92
C GLU A 464 29.00 10.58 9.80
N ALA A 465 28.19 9.62 9.35
CA ALA A 465 27.02 9.12 10.09
C ALA A 465 27.39 8.21 11.27
N ARG A 466 28.41 7.36 11.11
CA ARG A 466 28.81 6.32 12.07
C ARG A 466 29.05 6.81 13.51
N PRO A 467 29.75 7.93 13.78
CA PRO A 467 29.94 8.42 15.14
C PRO A 467 28.66 9.03 15.76
N LEU A 468 27.62 9.25 14.96
CA LEU A 468 26.35 9.83 15.40
C LEU A 468 25.28 8.76 15.71
N ILE A 469 25.47 7.52 15.24
CA ILE A 469 24.54 6.39 15.50
C ILE A 469 24.95 5.58 16.74
N THR A 470 23.99 4.85 17.30
CA THR A 470 24.20 3.91 18.41
C THR A 470 23.84 2.50 17.96
N MET A 471 24.68 1.52 18.33
CA MET A 471 24.37 0.08 18.13
C MET A 471 23.30 -0.43 19.11
N LYS A 472 22.93 0.40 20.09
CA LYS A 472 21.85 0.16 21.06
C LYS A 472 20.80 1.25 20.90
N PRO A 473 19.92 1.15 19.89
CA PRO A 473 18.92 2.17 19.65
C PRO A 473 17.95 2.26 20.84
N LYS A 474 17.69 3.48 21.29
CA LYS A 474 16.81 3.76 22.45
C LYS A 474 15.40 4.19 22.06
N ASN A 475 15.19 4.49 20.78
CA ASN A 475 13.93 4.91 20.21
C ASN A 475 13.85 4.46 18.76
N ASP A 476 12.66 4.57 18.17
CA ASP A 476 12.41 4.13 16.80
C ASP A 476 13.29 4.87 15.78
N MET A 477 13.48 6.18 15.94
CA MET A 477 14.32 6.98 15.04
C MET A 477 15.75 6.44 14.96
N GLN A 478 16.37 6.13 16.10
CA GLN A 478 17.71 5.57 16.15
C GLN A 478 17.77 4.17 15.51
N LEU A 479 16.75 3.34 15.73
CA LEU A 479 16.67 2.01 15.11
C LEU A 479 16.55 2.12 13.57
N TYR A 480 15.67 2.98 13.08
CA TYR A 480 15.49 3.22 11.64
C TYR A 480 16.78 3.74 11.00
N THR A 481 17.43 4.73 11.62
CA THR A 481 18.70 5.26 11.12
C THR A 481 19.79 4.18 11.10
N LEU A 482 19.90 3.37 12.16
CA LEU A 482 20.86 2.26 12.21
C LEU A 482 20.62 1.25 11.08
N LEU A 483 19.37 0.82 10.87
CA LEU A 483 19.03 -0.11 9.80
C LEU A 483 19.26 0.48 8.41
N GLN A 484 19.02 1.78 8.23
CA GLN A 484 19.33 2.49 6.98
C GLN A 484 20.86 2.50 6.71
N VAL A 485 21.67 2.66 7.75
CA VAL A 485 23.13 2.55 7.64
C VAL A 485 23.53 1.11 7.26
N VAL A 486 22.96 0.08 7.91
CA VAL A 486 23.17 -1.33 7.55
C VAL A 486 22.84 -1.59 6.08
N ARG A 487 21.66 -1.14 5.64
CA ARG A 487 21.21 -1.24 4.25
C ARG A 487 22.18 -0.59 3.27
N THR A 488 22.71 0.57 3.63
CA THR A 488 23.65 1.29 2.77
C THR A 488 25.00 0.57 2.72
N TYR A 489 25.54 0.12 3.86
CA TYR A 489 26.73 -0.74 3.88
C TYR A 489 26.53 -2.01 3.07
N ALA A 490 25.34 -2.62 3.05
CA ALA A 490 25.08 -3.81 2.24
C ALA A 490 25.32 -3.56 0.74
N LEU A 491 25.16 -2.33 0.26
CA LEU A 491 25.41 -1.94 -1.14
C LEU A 491 26.88 -1.65 -1.45
N VAL A 492 27.65 -1.12 -0.49
CA VAL A 492 29.01 -0.59 -0.74
C VAL A 492 30.13 -1.35 -0.03
N GLU A 493 29.81 -2.01 1.08
CA GLU A 493 30.73 -2.77 1.93
C GLU A 493 29.98 -3.82 2.80
N PRO A 494 29.58 -4.96 2.21
CA PRO A 494 28.69 -5.94 2.86
C PRO A 494 29.20 -6.49 4.20
N ALA A 495 30.52 -6.61 4.39
CA ALA A 495 31.11 -7.14 5.62
C ALA A 495 30.68 -6.33 6.86
N HIS A 496 30.69 -5.01 6.76
CA HIS A 496 30.24 -4.11 7.83
C HIS A 496 28.74 -4.25 8.10
N ALA A 497 27.93 -4.41 7.05
CA ALA A 497 26.49 -4.64 7.22
C ALA A 497 26.20 -5.92 8.03
N PHE A 498 26.94 -7.00 7.76
CA PHE A 498 26.81 -8.25 8.50
C PHE A 498 27.23 -8.13 9.97
N GLU A 499 28.36 -7.49 10.25
CA GLU A 499 28.79 -7.28 11.64
C GLU A 499 27.74 -6.47 12.42
N MET A 500 27.17 -5.44 11.77
CA MET A 500 26.16 -4.62 12.40
C MET A 500 24.85 -5.35 12.65
N ILE A 501 24.34 -6.14 11.68
CA ILE A 501 23.11 -6.90 11.87
C ILE A 501 23.27 -7.99 12.92
N GLU A 502 24.43 -8.67 12.96
CA GLU A 502 24.74 -9.68 13.97
C GLU A 502 24.75 -9.09 15.38
N SER A 503 25.38 -7.93 15.56
CA SER A 503 25.33 -7.21 16.84
C SER A 503 23.92 -6.76 17.21
N LEU A 504 23.10 -6.39 16.22
CA LEU A 504 21.74 -5.94 16.46
C LEU A 504 20.81 -7.11 16.82
N VAL A 505 21.06 -8.32 16.31
CA VAL A 505 20.39 -9.55 16.75
C VAL A 505 20.67 -9.81 18.24
N ASP A 506 21.91 -9.63 18.69
CA ASP A 506 22.25 -9.78 20.11
C ASP A 506 21.51 -8.77 20.99
N GLU A 507 21.46 -7.50 20.58
CA GLU A 507 20.71 -6.47 21.32
C GLU A 507 19.20 -6.75 21.28
N ALA A 508 18.66 -7.22 20.15
CA ALA A 508 17.25 -7.61 20.05
C ALA A 508 16.91 -8.77 21.02
N ASN A 509 17.81 -9.73 21.21
CA ASN A 509 17.64 -10.79 22.21
C ASN A 509 17.51 -10.23 23.63
N VAL A 510 18.35 -9.25 24.00
CA VAL A 510 18.30 -8.57 25.31
C VAL A 510 16.97 -7.84 25.48
N LEU A 511 16.56 -7.05 24.48
CA LEU A 511 15.31 -6.28 24.51
C LEU A 511 14.08 -7.18 24.58
N LEU A 512 14.06 -8.28 23.82
CA LEU A 512 12.98 -9.27 23.85
C LEU A 512 12.86 -9.97 25.20
N ALA A 513 13.99 -10.34 25.81
CA ALA A 513 14.00 -10.95 27.13
C ALA A 513 13.44 -9.97 28.18
N ALA A 514 13.89 -8.71 28.16
CA ALA A 514 13.37 -7.66 29.03
C ALA A 514 11.87 -7.41 28.79
N ALA A 515 11.44 -7.32 27.54
CA ALA A 515 10.03 -7.14 27.17
C ALA A 515 9.16 -8.30 27.68
N SER A 516 9.65 -9.55 27.59
CA SER A 516 8.94 -10.71 28.13
C SER A 516 8.73 -10.62 29.64
N VAL A 517 9.69 -10.06 30.39
CA VAL A 517 9.59 -9.85 31.85
C VAL A 517 8.62 -8.71 32.20
N LEU A 518 8.63 -7.64 31.40
CA LEU A 518 7.79 -6.45 31.61
C LEU A 518 6.34 -6.61 31.09
N SER A 519 6.05 -7.69 30.36
CA SER A 519 4.75 -7.99 29.79
C SER A 519 3.64 -8.09 30.84
N GLY A 520 2.57 -7.33 30.66
CA GLY A 520 1.43 -7.29 31.60
C GLY A 520 1.61 -6.36 32.79
N PHE A 521 2.79 -5.74 32.95
CA PHE A 521 3.04 -4.68 33.93
C PHE A 521 3.29 -3.32 33.25
N LEU A 522 4.38 -3.18 32.48
CA LEU A 522 4.68 -1.95 31.72
C LEU A 522 4.29 -2.04 30.24
N LEU A 523 4.23 -3.25 29.69
CA LEU A 523 3.77 -3.47 28.32
C LEU A 523 2.30 -3.90 28.31
N PRO A 524 1.53 -3.52 27.26
CA PRO A 524 0.15 -3.93 27.12
C PRO A 524 -0.03 -5.44 27.29
N LYS A 525 -1.12 -5.84 27.97
CA LYS A 525 -1.50 -7.25 28.05
C LYS A 525 -1.69 -7.80 26.64
N GLY A 526 -1.12 -8.98 26.36
CA GLY A 526 -1.23 -9.66 25.06
C GLY A 526 -0.03 -9.53 24.13
N VAL A 527 1.02 -8.76 24.48
CA VAL A 527 2.29 -8.77 23.72
C VAL A 527 2.96 -10.15 23.79
N PHE A 528 2.99 -10.74 24.99
CA PHE A 528 3.40 -12.13 25.19
C PHE A 528 2.23 -12.93 25.75
N ARG A 529 2.02 -14.14 25.23
CA ARG A 529 1.05 -15.12 25.74
C ARG A 529 1.70 -16.50 25.77
N ASN A 530 1.45 -17.25 26.84
CA ASN A 530 2.05 -18.58 27.06
C ASN A 530 3.58 -18.61 26.94
N GLY A 531 4.22 -17.49 27.29
CA GLY A 531 5.67 -17.31 27.17
C GLY A 531 6.18 -17.14 25.75
N GLU A 532 5.31 -16.88 24.76
CA GLU A 532 5.66 -16.55 23.37
C GLU A 532 5.23 -15.13 23.01
N MET A 533 6.05 -14.47 22.19
CA MET A 533 5.66 -13.21 21.57
C MET A 533 4.54 -13.48 20.58
N VAL A 534 3.46 -12.69 20.64
CA VAL A 534 2.40 -12.77 19.65
C VAL A 534 2.89 -12.12 18.36
N LEU A 535 2.96 -12.91 17.29
CA LEU A 535 3.46 -12.49 15.97
C LEU A 535 2.40 -11.83 15.09
N THR A 536 1.14 -11.78 15.54
CA THR A 536 0.04 -11.26 14.72
C THR A 536 0.30 -9.81 14.31
N PRO A 537 -0.06 -9.43 13.08
CA PRO A 537 0.04 -8.06 12.56
C PRO A 537 -0.89 -7.05 13.25
N GLY A 538 -1.71 -7.49 14.21
CA GLY A 538 -2.37 -6.63 15.18
C GLY A 538 -1.38 -5.96 16.14
N TYR A 539 -0.81 -4.84 15.68
CA TYR A 539 -0.22 -3.72 16.41
C TYR A 539 0.21 -3.96 17.87
N THR A 540 1.32 -4.68 18.06
CA THR A 540 2.16 -4.44 19.24
C THR A 540 3.41 -3.69 18.79
N GLN A 541 3.81 -2.63 19.50
CA GLN A 541 5.00 -1.84 19.14
C GLN A 541 6.25 -2.73 18.97
N ILE A 542 6.35 -3.79 19.76
CA ILE A 542 7.48 -4.73 19.72
C ILE A 542 7.48 -5.58 18.44
N SER A 543 6.34 -6.13 18.00
CA SER A 543 6.28 -6.90 16.74
C SER A 543 6.55 -6.02 15.51
N MET A 544 6.11 -4.75 15.52
CA MET A 544 6.38 -3.80 14.45
C MET A 544 7.89 -3.51 14.28
N GLN A 545 8.65 -3.51 15.38
CA GLN A 545 10.09 -3.29 15.34
C GLN A 545 10.86 -4.45 14.67
N PHE A 546 10.30 -5.66 14.58
CA PHE A 546 10.94 -6.78 13.86
C PHE A 546 10.84 -6.69 12.34
N ARG A 547 9.85 -5.97 11.81
CA ARG A 547 9.64 -5.91 10.35
C ARG A 547 10.82 -5.25 9.62
N PRO A 548 11.34 -4.08 10.07
CA PRO A 548 12.55 -3.51 9.48
C PRO A 548 13.75 -4.48 9.52
N PHE A 549 13.94 -5.21 10.62
CA PHE A 549 15.00 -6.24 10.72
C PHE A 549 14.83 -7.36 9.70
N GLY A 550 13.61 -7.87 9.54
CA GLY A 550 13.29 -8.89 8.56
C GLY A 550 13.66 -8.47 7.14
N LYS A 551 13.34 -7.21 6.76
CA LYS A 551 13.70 -6.67 5.44
C LYS A 551 15.21 -6.64 5.22
N GLU A 552 15.99 -6.25 6.23
CA GLU A 552 17.45 -6.23 6.10
C GLU A 552 18.05 -7.65 6.02
N LEU A 553 17.54 -8.61 6.81
CA LEU A 553 17.95 -10.01 6.69
C LEU A 553 17.64 -10.56 5.29
N GLY A 554 16.44 -10.30 4.76
CA GLY A 554 16.09 -10.71 3.40
C GLY A 554 17.04 -10.15 2.34
N ALA A 555 17.43 -8.88 2.45
CA ALA A 555 18.39 -8.25 1.53
C ALA A 555 19.80 -8.86 1.66
N LEU A 556 20.27 -9.08 2.89
CA LEU A 556 21.59 -9.68 3.14
C LEU A 556 21.67 -11.15 2.70
N ALA A 557 20.56 -11.88 2.70
CA ALA A 557 20.50 -13.26 2.21
C ALA A 557 20.88 -13.38 0.72
N LEU A 558 20.60 -12.35 -0.07
CA LEU A 558 21.03 -12.28 -1.48
C LEU A 558 22.55 -12.16 -1.62
N LEU A 559 23.23 -11.60 -0.62
CA LEU A 559 24.69 -11.41 -0.60
C LEU A 559 25.42 -12.63 -0.02
N ASN A 560 24.89 -13.18 1.09
CA ASN A 560 25.43 -14.39 1.71
C ASN A 560 24.34 -15.10 2.52
N PHE A 561 23.67 -16.06 1.88
CA PHE A 561 22.57 -16.81 2.48
C PHE A 561 22.94 -17.51 3.79
N GLU A 562 24.07 -18.21 3.84
CA GLU A 562 24.49 -18.98 5.02
C GLU A 562 24.80 -18.07 6.21
N ARG A 563 25.51 -16.95 5.98
CA ARG A 563 25.82 -15.99 7.04
C ARG A 563 24.54 -15.35 7.60
N THR A 564 23.60 -14.99 6.72
CA THR A 564 22.31 -14.44 7.14
C THR A 564 21.48 -15.47 7.91
N LYS A 565 21.41 -16.73 7.44
CA LYS A 565 20.73 -17.82 8.16
C LYS A 565 21.36 -18.04 9.54
N ASN A 566 22.68 -18.04 9.65
CA ASN A 566 23.39 -18.14 10.92
C ASN A 566 23.07 -16.96 11.85
N ALA A 567 22.97 -15.74 11.33
CA ALA A 567 22.54 -14.58 12.11
C ALA A 567 21.09 -14.74 12.61
N ALA A 568 20.17 -15.21 11.77
CA ALA A 568 18.80 -15.53 12.19
C ALA A 568 18.76 -16.63 13.26
N ASP A 569 19.63 -17.64 13.17
CA ASP A 569 19.69 -18.76 14.11
C ASP A 569 20.13 -18.33 15.53
N ARG A 570 20.82 -17.18 15.65
CA ARG A 570 21.20 -16.58 16.94
C ARG A 570 20.04 -15.96 17.72
N PHE A 571 18.86 -15.79 17.14
CA PHE A 571 17.69 -15.40 17.92
C PHE A 571 17.39 -16.48 18.97
N GLN A 572 17.24 -16.07 20.23
CA GLN A 572 17.07 -17.00 21.35
C GLN A 572 15.64 -17.56 21.43
N ARG A 573 14.65 -16.74 21.04
CA ARG A 573 13.23 -17.09 21.06
C ARG A 573 12.84 -17.83 19.79
N ASN A 574 12.10 -18.93 19.93
CA ASN A 574 11.75 -19.80 18.80
C ASN A 574 10.91 -19.07 17.75
N GLU A 575 9.91 -18.32 18.20
CA GLU A 575 9.02 -17.54 17.33
C GLU A 575 9.77 -16.45 16.55
N THR A 576 10.75 -15.80 17.17
CA THR A 576 11.58 -14.78 16.51
C THR A 576 12.53 -15.42 15.49
N ARG A 577 13.14 -16.56 15.83
CA ARG A 577 14.01 -17.31 14.91
C ARG A 577 13.25 -17.77 13.68
N ILE A 578 12.04 -18.33 13.86
CA ILE A 578 11.18 -18.79 12.77
C ILE A 578 10.80 -17.61 11.87
N MET A 579 10.41 -16.47 12.44
CA MET A 579 10.10 -15.27 11.66
C MET A 579 11.31 -14.72 10.90
N ALA A 580 12.50 -14.69 11.52
CA ALA A 580 13.72 -14.24 10.86
C ALA A 580 14.05 -15.11 9.62
N ARG A 581 13.92 -16.44 9.75
CA ARG A 581 14.07 -17.38 8.63
C ARG A 581 13.00 -17.20 7.55
N LEU A 582 11.76 -16.96 7.95
CA LEU A 582 10.68 -16.65 7.01
C LEU A 582 10.97 -15.36 6.24
N PHE A 583 11.46 -14.30 6.90
CA PHE A 583 11.86 -13.06 6.23
C PHE A 583 13.03 -13.24 5.26
N ILE A 584 14.00 -14.09 5.59
CA ILE A 584 15.05 -14.51 4.66
C ILE A 584 14.43 -15.14 3.41
N ALA A 585 13.51 -16.09 3.59
CA ALA A 585 12.85 -16.75 2.47
C ALA A 585 12.02 -15.79 1.61
N GLN A 586 11.29 -14.88 2.24
CA GLN A 586 10.55 -13.81 1.55
C GLN A 586 11.48 -12.92 0.74
N GLY A 587 12.60 -12.47 1.34
CA GLY A 587 13.57 -11.60 0.66
C GLY A 587 14.11 -12.22 -0.62
N VAL A 588 14.46 -13.51 -0.58
CA VAL A 588 15.00 -14.23 -1.75
C VAL A 588 13.93 -14.53 -2.80
N LEU A 589 12.73 -14.97 -2.41
CA LEU A 589 11.69 -15.41 -3.35
C LEU A 589 10.80 -14.29 -3.90
N SER A 590 10.92 -13.06 -3.37
CA SER A 590 10.05 -11.92 -3.72
C SER A 590 10.03 -11.51 -5.21
N GLU A 591 11.01 -11.89 -6.03
CA GLU A 591 10.98 -11.68 -7.48
C GLU A 591 9.86 -12.46 -8.21
N HIS A 592 9.31 -13.53 -7.60
CA HIS A 592 8.26 -14.36 -8.18
C HIS A 592 6.84 -13.88 -7.84
N LEU A 593 6.72 -12.82 -7.02
CA LEU A 593 5.45 -12.23 -6.59
C LEU A 593 5.29 -10.89 -7.30
N GLY A 594 4.87 -10.92 -8.57
CA GLY A 594 4.65 -9.72 -9.39
C GLY A 594 3.99 -8.59 -8.59
N SER A 595 4.67 -7.44 -8.48
CA SER A 595 4.21 -6.19 -7.86
C SER A 595 3.09 -6.38 -6.82
N GLY A 596 3.40 -7.02 -5.69
CA GLY A 596 2.35 -7.51 -4.81
C GLY A 596 2.76 -8.00 -3.43
N VAL A 597 3.88 -7.51 -2.86
CA VAL A 597 4.09 -7.60 -1.39
C VAL A 597 3.20 -6.56 -0.69
N ALA A 598 1.91 -6.61 -0.99
CA ALA A 598 0.85 -5.81 -0.37
C ALA A 598 0.25 -6.53 0.85
N LEU A 599 1.11 -7.06 1.71
CA LEU A 599 0.75 -7.18 3.14
C LEU A 599 1.45 -6.14 4.00
N TYR A 600 2.43 -5.43 3.44
CA TYR A 600 3.32 -4.61 4.23
C TYR A 600 3.88 -3.47 3.38
N GLU A 601 2.99 -2.66 2.80
CA GLU A 601 3.27 -1.30 2.26
C GLU A 601 2.44 -0.25 2.99
N GLY A 602 2.51 -0.24 4.32
CA GLY A 602 2.44 1.00 5.07
C GLY A 602 3.84 1.59 5.07
N GLY A 603 4.16 2.42 4.08
CA GLY A 603 5.24 3.38 4.21
C GLY A 603 4.86 4.27 5.38
N VAL A 604 5.66 4.25 6.45
CA VAL A 604 5.70 5.40 7.35
C VAL A 604 6.26 6.51 6.48
N MET A 605 5.34 7.27 5.89
CA MET A 605 5.56 8.66 5.60
C MET A 605 5.98 9.25 6.94
N VAL A 606 7.29 9.36 7.14
CA VAL A 606 7.81 10.36 8.07
C VAL A 606 7.12 11.63 7.62
N GLY A 607 6.24 12.15 8.47
CA GLY A 607 5.33 13.23 8.14
C GLY A 607 6.06 14.30 7.37
N TYR A 608 5.51 14.61 6.19
CA TYR A 608 6.00 15.62 5.26
C TYR A 608 6.44 16.88 5.97
#